data_AF-A0A7W2PFN9-F1
#
_entry.id   AF-A0A7W2PFN9-F1
#
_cell.length_a   1.000
_cell.length_b   1.000
_cell.length_c   1.000
_cell.angle_alpha   90.00
_cell.angle_beta   90.00
_cell.angle_gamma   90.00
#
_symmetry.space_group_name_H-M   'P 1'
#
loop_
_entity.id
_entity.type
_entity.pdbx_description
1 polymer ?
#
loop_
_entity_poly.entity_id
_entity_poly.type
_entity_poly.pdbx_seq_one_letter_code
_entity_poly.pdbx_strand_id
1 'polypeptide(L)'
;MNQKGLKPIAIFEALKGLLALGIGLGLHEFTGENIPQLFERILTHLHLNPASHYPSIFISTIGELNNSNLVLVAFGALLYSIIRFVEAYGLWHGLKWTEWLALISGAIYLPFELYKFVVTYSLLSFSLLLINSIIVVYMYSVIKTKRKED
;
A
#
# COMPACT_ATOMS: atom_id res chain seq x y z
N MET A 1 -10.25 4.38 26.68
CA MET A 1 -10.52 3.85 25.31
C MET A 1 -9.56 2.72 24.96
N ASN A 2 -10.07 1.63 24.38
CA ASN A 2 -9.30 0.39 24.16
C ASN A 2 -8.30 0.57 22.99
N GLN A 3 -7.07 1.02 23.29
CA GLN A 3 -5.98 1.21 22.30
C GLN A 3 -5.51 -0.09 21.62
N LYS A 4 -6.07 -1.25 22.00
CA LYS A 4 -5.69 -2.56 21.48
C LYS A 4 -5.86 -2.69 19.96
N GLY A 5 -6.81 -1.98 19.34
CA GLY A 5 -7.03 -2.07 17.89
C GLY A 5 -6.10 -1.20 17.02
N LEU A 6 -5.42 -0.20 17.60
CA LEU A 6 -4.46 0.63 16.85
C LEU A 6 -3.15 -0.10 16.57
N LYS A 7 -2.71 -0.99 17.47
CA LYS A 7 -1.45 -1.73 17.33
C LYS A 7 -1.45 -2.70 16.14
N PRO A 8 -2.49 -3.52 15.91
CA PRO A 8 -2.58 -4.34 14.69
C PRO A 8 -2.54 -3.52 13.40
N ILE A 9 -3.21 -2.35 13.38
CA ILE A 9 -3.19 -1.47 12.22
C ILE A 9 -1.81 -0.87 12.01
N ALA A 10 -1.13 -0.44 13.08
CA ALA A 10 0.24 0.03 13.02
C ALA A 10 1.20 -1.04 12.43
N ILE A 11 1.05 -2.30 12.83
CA ILE A 11 1.85 -3.41 12.26
C ILE A 11 1.53 -3.58 10.78
N PHE A 12 0.25 -3.55 10.40
CA PHE A 12 -0.17 -3.69 9.01
C PHE A 12 0.38 -2.56 8.12
N GLU A 13 0.33 -1.32 8.60
CA GLU A 13 0.88 -0.16 7.87
C GLU A 13 2.41 -0.20 7.81
N ALA A 14 3.09 -0.66 8.87
CA ALA A 14 4.53 -0.89 8.85
C ALA A 14 4.92 -1.97 7.83
N LEU A 15 4.15 -3.06 7.71
CA LEU A 15 4.36 -4.10 6.71
C LEU A 15 4.21 -3.54 5.28
N LYS A 16 3.20 -2.70 5.02
CA LYS A 16 3.07 -1.99 3.74
C LYS A 16 4.28 -1.10 3.45
N GLY A 17 4.77 -0.37 4.45
CA GLY A 17 5.97 0.46 4.34
C GLY A 17 7.23 -0.37 4.01
N LEU A 18 7.38 -1.53 4.66
CA LEU A 18 8.50 -2.44 4.41
C LEU A 18 8.43 -3.06 3.01
N LEU A 19 7.24 -3.47 2.55
CA LEU A 19 7.04 -3.98 1.20
C LEU A 19 7.39 -2.92 0.15
N ALA A 20 6.91 -1.69 0.32
CA ALA A 20 7.24 -0.59 -0.59
C ALA A 20 8.75 -0.27 -0.59
N LEU A 21 9.40 -0.34 0.58
CA LEU A 21 10.83 -0.11 0.68
C LEU A 21 11.62 -1.22 -0.04
N GLY A 22 11.22 -2.48 0.16
CA GLY A 22 11.80 -3.62 -0.52
C GLY A 22 11.65 -3.54 -2.04
N ILE A 23 10.50 -3.07 -2.54
CA ILE A 23 10.30 -2.80 -3.97
C ILE A 23 11.25 -1.68 -4.43
N GLY A 24 11.33 -0.55 -3.71
CA GLY A 24 12.21 0.56 -4.07
C GLY A 24 13.69 0.18 -4.11
N LEU A 25 14.17 -0.60 -3.12
CA LEU A 25 15.53 -1.11 -3.08
C LEU A 25 15.79 -2.17 -4.15
N GLY A 26 14.85 -3.10 -4.37
CA GLY A 26 14.96 -4.11 -5.42
C GLY A 26 15.02 -3.48 -6.83
N LEU A 27 14.26 -2.41 -7.07
CA LEU A 27 14.36 -1.66 -8.34
C LEU A 27 15.72 -0.98 -8.51
N HIS A 28 16.38 -0.60 -7.40
CA HIS A 28 17.71 0.01 -7.44
C HIS A 28 18.80 -1.03 -7.70
N GLU A 29 18.76 -2.20 -7.04
CA GLU A 29 19.76 -3.27 -7.20
C GLU A 29 19.72 -3.93 -8.59
N PHE A 30 18.55 -3.95 -9.25
CA PHE A 30 18.36 -4.55 -10.57
C PHE A 30 18.50 -3.56 -11.74
N THR A 31 19.33 -2.52 -11.59
CA THR A 31 19.68 -1.60 -12.69
C THR A 31 20.42 -2.29 -13.86
N GLY A 32 20.77 -3.58 -13.72
CA GLY A 32 21.50 -4.35 -14.73
C GLY A 32 20.66 -5.29 -15.60
N GLU A 33 19.65 -5.99 -15.07
CA GLU A 33 18.84 -6.93 -15.86
C GLU A 33 17.41 -7.07 -15.33
N ASN A 34 16.44 -6.84 -16.22
CA ASN A 34 15.14 -7.51 -16.24
C ASN A 34 14.17 -7.30 -15.06
N ILE A 35 13.89 -6.03 -14.73
CA ILE A 35 12.79 -5.59 -13.85
C ILE A 35 11.42 -6.27 -14.18
N PRO A 36 11.02 -6.46 -15.46
CA PRO A 36 9.77 -7.16 -15.78
C PRO A 36 9.74 -8.62 -15.27
N GLN A 37 10.88 -9.31 -15.32
CA GLN A 37 10.94 -10.73 -14.98
C GLN A 37 10.95 -10.98 -13.47
N LEU A 38 11.42 -10.03 -12.64
CA LEU A 38 11.23 -10.09 -11.19
C LEU A 38 9.77 -9.91 -10.80
N PHE A 39 9.09 -8.96 -11.44
CA PHE A 39 7.67 -8.74 -11.23
C PHE A 39 6.87 -9.99 -11.62
N GLU A 40 7.18 -10.58 -12.78
CA GLU A 40 6.61 -11.87 -13.17
C GLU A 40 6.97 -12.99 -12.19
N ARG A 41 8.21 -13.10 -11.70
CA ARG A 41 8.61 -14.17 -10.77
C ARG A 41 7.87 -14.11 -9.45
N ILE A 42 7.69 -12.91 -8.90
CA ILE A 42 6.92 -12.67 -7.66
C ILE A 42 5.45 -12.99 -7.90
N LEU A 43 4.86 -12.52 -9.00
CA LEU A 43 3.47 -12.80 -9.35
C LEU A 43 3.23 -14.30 -9.60
N THR A 44 4.18 -14.98 -10.24
CA THR A 44 4.10 -16.41 -10.56
C THR A 44 4.28 -17.28 -9.32
N HIS A 45 5.22 -16.94 -8.41
CA HIS A 45 5.35 -17.64 -7.12
C HIS A 45 4.15 -17.42 -6.19
N LEU A 46 3.48 -16.27 -6.30
CA LEU A 46 2.27 -15.97 -5.54
C LEU A 46 0.99 -16.50 -6.19
N HIS A 47 1.07 -17.29 -7.29
CA HIS A 47 -0.08 -17.75 -8.07
C HIS A 47 -1.06 -16.61 -8.46
N LEU A 48 -0.53 -15.40 -8.62
CA LEU A 48 -1.29 -14.27 -9.10
C LEU A 48 -1.38 -14.39 -10.62
N ASN A 49 -2.53 -14.89 -11.09
CA ASN A 49 -2.81 -15.08 -12.50
C ASN A 49 -2.41 -13.83 -13.31
N PRO A 50 -1.36 -13.90 -14.16
CA PRO A 50 -0.85 -12.76 -14.92
C PRO A 50 -1.77 -12.34 -16.08
N ALA A 51 -2.99 -12.89 -16.17
CA ALA A 51 -3.89 -12.71 -17.32
C ALA A 51 -4.91 -11.57 -17.18
N SER A 52 -4.84 -10.72 -16.15
CA SER A 52 -5.79 -9.61 -16.00
C SER A 52 -5.11 -8.25 -16.01
N HIS A 53 -4.98 -7.70 -17.22
CA HIS A 53 -5.03 -6.27 -17.50
C HIS A 53 -4.28 -5.39 -16.47
N TYR A 54 -2.97 -5.56 -16.37
CA TYR A 54 -2.15 -4.38 -16.05
C TYR A 54 -2.39 -3.39 -17.19
N PRO A 55 -2.73 -2.11 -16.91
CA PRO A 55 -2.87 -1.12 -17.95
C PRO A 55 -1.59 -1.20 -18.77
N SER A 56 -1.71 -1.47 -20.08
CA SER A 56 -0.58 -1.64 -21.00
C SER A 56 0.40 -0.49 -20.94
N ILE A 57 -0.02 0.66 -20.40
CA ILE A 57 0.80 1.81 -20.02
C ILE A 57 1.89 1.43 -18.99
N PHE A 58 1.59 0.68 -17.93
CA PHE A 58 2.59 0.29 -16.93
C PHE A 58 3.66 -0.64 -17.52
N ILE A 59 3.27 -1.64 -18.32
CA ILE A 59 4.23 -2.59 -18.92
C ILE A 59 5.04 -1.96 -20.07
N SER A 60 4.40 -1.18 -20.95
CA SER A 60 5.12 -0.44 -22.01
C SER A 60 6.05 0.63 -21.44
N THR A 61 5.62 1.32 -20.37
CA THR A 61 6.47 2.30 -19.68
C THR A 61 7.65 1.58 -19.05
N ILE A 62 7.47 0.45 -18.34
CA ILE A 62 8.56 -0.36 -17.74
C ILE A 62 9.61 -0.80 -18.78
N GLY A 63 9.18 -1.18 -19.98
CA GLY A 63 10.08 -1.53 -21.09
C GLY A 63 10.86 -0.35 -21.67
N GLU A 64 10.35 0.87 -21.52
CA GLU A 64 10.96 2.13 -21.97
C GLU A 64 11.59 2.96 -20.82
N LEU A 65 11.64 2.43 -19.59
CA LEU A 65 12.20 3.14 -18.43
C LEU A 65 13.72 3.28 -18.60
N ASN A 66 14.13 4.42 -19.14
CA ASN A 66 15.50 4.91 -19.04
C ASN A 66 15.91 4.98 -17.55
N ASN A 67 17.19 4.80 -17.23
CA ASN A 67 17.70 4.72 -15.84
C ASN A 67 17.20 5.85 -14.92
N SER A 68 16.97 7.05 -15.45
CA SER A 68 16.42 8.20 -14.70
C SER A 68 15.01 7.98 -14.13
N ASN A 69 14.14 7.22 -14.81
CA ASN A 69 12.78 6.98 -14.33
C ASN A 69 12.75 5.92 -13.22
N LEU A 70 13.66 4.95 -13.23
CA LEU A 70 13.79 3.96 -12.15
C LEU A 70 14.22 4.59 -10.84
N VAL A 71 15.15 5.55 -10.89
CA VAL A 71 15.55 6.34 -9.71
C VAL A 71 14.36 7.12 -9.14
N LEU A 72 13.52 7.70 -10.00
CA LEU A 72 12.33 8.44 -9.57
C LEU A 72 11.31 7.51 -8.88
N VAL A 73 11.08 6.31 -9.43
CA VAL A 73 10.19 5.30 -8.80
C VAL A 73 10.75 4.83 -7.47
N ALA A 74 12.05 4.54 -7.38
CA ALA A 74 12.71 4.14 -6.14
C ALA A 74 12.61 5.24 -5.07
N PHE A 75 12.82 6.50 -5.47
CA PHE A 75 12.64 7.66 -4.59
C PHE A 75 11.19 7.82 -4.12
N GLY A 76 10.22 7.64 -5.02
CA GLY A 76 8.79 7.64 -4.68
C GLY A 76 8.43 6.53 -3.69
N ALA A 77 8.96 5.33 -3.89
CA ALA A 77 8.78 4.20 -2.97
C ALA A 77 9.37 4.49 -1.59
N LEU A 78 10.58 5.08 -1.53
CA LEU A 78 11.23 5.48 -0.29
C LEU A 78 10.40 6.55 0.47
N LEU A 79 9.94 7.59 -0.21
CA LEU A 79 9.08 8.61 0.39
C LEU A 79 7.79 8.01 0.93
N TYR A 80 7.15 7.14 0.15
CA TYR A 80 5.93 6.46 0.57
C TYR A 80 6.17 5.57 1.80
N SER A 81 7.28 4.82 1.84
CA SER A 81 7.66 4.01 3.02
C SER A 81 7.87 4.85 4.26
N ILE A 82 8.52 6.02 4.15
CA ILE A 82 8.69 6.94 5.28
C ILE A 82 7.33 7.37 5.83
N ILE A 83 6.40 7.77 4.96
CA ILE A 83 5.04 8.16 5.37
C ILE A 83 4.36 7.01 6.12
N ARG A 84 4.48 5.77 5.61
CA ARG A 84 3.90 4.59 6.27
C ARG A 84 4.52 4.28 7.62
N PHE A 85 5.83 4.44 7.78
CA PHE A 85 6.47 4.26 9.08
C PHE A 85 6.09 5.34 10.07
N VAL A 86 5.95 6.59 9.62
CA VAL A 86 5.45 7.69 10.45
C VAL A 86 4.01 7.43 10.91
N GLU A 87 3.15 6.98 10.00
CA GLU A 87 1.77 6.58 10.32
C GLU A 87 1.74 5.44 11.34
N ALA A 88 2.47 4.36 11.10
CA ALA A 88 2.57 3.22 11.99
C ALA A 88 3.10 3.60 13.37
N TYR A 89 4.16 4.40 13.42
CA TYR A 89 4.74 4.89 14.67
C TYR A 89 3.74 5.73 15.45
N GLY A 90 3.04 6.65 14.79
CA GLY A 90 2.05 7.50 15.46
C GLY A 90 0.82 6.72 15.94
N LEU A 91 0.33 5.76 15.15
CA LEU A 91 -0.75 4.85 15.58
C LEU A 91 -0.33 4.01 16.79
N TRP A 92 0.93 3.54 16.82
CA TRP A 92 1.48 2.78 17.94
C TRP A 92 1.52 3.61 19.24
N HIS A 93 1.83 4.91 19.14
CA HIS A 93 1.88 5.83 20.27
C HIS A 93 0.55 6.57 20.53
N GLY A 94 -0.49 6.30 19.72
CA GLY A 94 -1.82 6.92 19.86
C GLY A 94 -1.87 8.41 19.53
N LEU A 95 -1.02 8.90 18.62
CA LEU A 95 -0.99 10.31 18.21
C LEU A 95 -2.24 10.67 17.40
N LYS A 96 -3.02 11.65 17.86
CA LYS A 96 -4.32 12.04 17.23
C LYS A 96 -4.19 12.41 15.74
N TRP A 97 -3.10 13.06 15.33
CA TRP A 97 -2.92 13.50 13.94
C TRP A 97 -2.63 12.33 12.98
N THR A 98 -1.94 11.27 13.44
CA THR A 98 -1.69 10.09 12.63
C THR A 98 -2.93 9.22 12.46
N GLU A 99 -3.91 9.32 13.36
CA GLU A 99 -5.20 8.65 13.19
C GLU A 99 -5.96 9.21 11.98
N TRP A 100 -5.94 10.54 11.81
CA TRP A 100 -6.49 11.19 10.62
C TRP A 100 -5.70 10.86 9.36
N LEU A 101 -4.38 10.83 9.46
CA LEU A 101 -3.52 10.44 8.34
C LEU A 101 -3.84 9.01 7.88
N ALA A 102 -4.00 8.06 8.80
CA ALA A 102 -4.38 6.68 8.51
C ALA A 102 -5.79 6.53 7.92
N LEU A 103 -6.75 7.33 8.41
CA LEU A 103 -8.10 7.35 7.85
C LEU A 103 -8.08 7.82 6.39
N ILE A 104 -7.41 8.95 6.12
CA ILE A 104 -7.36 9.54 4.78
C ILE A 104 -6.55 8.63 3.85
N SER A 105 -5.39 8.15 4.30
CA SER A 105 -4.53 7.28 3.51
C SER A 105 -5.27 5.99 3.15
N GLY A 106 -5.97 5.34 4.09
CA GLY A 106 -6.80 4.17 3.84
C GLY A 106 -7.98 4.44 2.90
N ALA A 107 -8.68 5.57 3.07
CA ALA A 107 -9.85 5.92 2.25
C ALA A 107 -9.49 6.15 0.77
N ILE A 108 -8.28 6.65 0.49
CA ILE A 108 -7.79 6.85 -0.88
C ILE A 108 -7.69 5.51 -1.65
N TYR A 109 -7.48 4.37 -1.00
CA TYR A 109 -7.40 3.07 -1.68
C TYR A 109 -8.76 2.54 -2.13
N LEU A 110 -9.84 2.88 -1.43
CA LEU A 110 -11.17 2.28 -1.65
C LEU A 110 -11.70 2.48 -3.09
N PRO A 111 -11.63 3.66 -3.73
CA PRO A 111 -12.09 3.82 -5.11
C PRO A 111 -11.33 2.92 -6.11
N PHE A 112 -10.01 2.80 -5.94
CA PHE A 112 -9.17 1.97 -6.81
C PHE A 112 -9.45 0.48 -6.60
N GLU A 113 -9.62 0.06 -5.35
CA GLU A 113 -9.92 -1.32 -4.99
C GLU A 113 -11.32 -1.74 -5.43
N LEU A 114 -12.31 -0.84 -5.31
CA LEU A 114 -13.65 -1.05 -5.85
C LEU A 114 -13.63 -1.19 -7.37
N TYR A 115 -12.93 -0.30 -8.06
CA TYR A 115 -12.77 -0.39 -9.51
C TYR A 115 -12.14 -1.73 -9.92
N LYS A 116 -11.04 -2.13 -9.25
CA LYS A 116 -10.36 -3.39 -9.54
C LYS A 116 -11.23 -4.61 -9.22
N PHE A 117 -12.00 -4.58 -8.15
CA PHE A 117 -12.93 -5.64 -7.80
C PHE A 117 -14.04 -5.80 -8.85
N VAL A 118 -14.65 -4.69 -9.30
CA VAL A 118 -15.71 -4.69 -10.31
C VAL A 118 -15.19 -5.18 -11.67
N VAL A 119 -13.98 -4.81 -12.06
CA VAL A 119 -13.41 -5.15 -13.36
C VAL A 119 -12.81 -6.57 -13.39
N THR A 120 -12.19 -7.03 -12.30
CA THR A 120 -11.31 -8.21 -12.34
C THR A 120 -11.73 -9.34 -11.41
N TYR A 121 -12.79 -9.19 -10.60
CA TYR A 121 -13.36 -10.22 -9.69
C TYR A 121 -12.35 -11.27 -9.23
N SER A 122 -11.35 -10.85 -8.46
CA SER A 122 -10.32 -11.74 -7.89
C SER A 122 -10.40 -11.78 -6.38
N LEU A 123 -10.11 -12.96 -5.80
CA LEU A 123 -10.11 -13.19 -4.36
C LEU A 123 -9.16 -12.22 -3.63
N LEU A 124 -8.01 -11.92 -4.26
CA LEU A 124 -7.06 -10.94 -3.75
C LEU A 124 -7.67 -9.52 -3.71
N SER A 125 -8.30 -9.08 -4.80
CA SER A 125 -8.88 -7.72 -4.86
C SER A 125 -10.02 -7.56 -3.85
N PHE A 126 -10.85 -8.59 -3.69
CA PHE A 126 -11.88 -8.63 -2.65
C PHE A 126 -11.27 -8.56 -1.25
N SER A 127 -10.22 -9.33 -0.98
CA SER A 127 -9.58 -9.36 0.35
C SER A 127 -8.95 -8.01 0.71
N LEU A 128 -8.26 -7.36 -0.25
CA LEU A 128 -7.69 -6.04 -0.06
C LEU A 128 -8.76 -4.99 0.24
N LEU A 129 -9.82 -4.97 -0.59
CA LEU A 129 -10.97 -4.09 -0.40
C LEU A 129 -11.61 -4.27 0.99
N LEU A 130 -11.81 -5.52 1.40
CA LEU A 130 -12.40 -5.84 2.70
C LEU A 130 -11.51 -5.35 3.85
N ILE A 131 -10.21 -5.62 3.80
CA ILE A 131 -9.26 -5.22 4.84
C ILE A 131 -9.19 -3.69 4.95
N ASN A 132 -8.99 -2.96 3.84
CA ASN A 132 -8.94 -1.50 3.90
C ASN A 132 -10.28 -0.88 4.32
N SER A 133 -11.42 -1.47 3.91
CA SER A 133 -12.74 -1.03 4.37
C SER A 133 -12.89 -1.15 5.88
N ILE A 134 -12.47 -2.29 6.46
CA ILE A 134 -12.50 -2.52 7.91
C ILE A 134 -11.62 -1.49 8.63
N ILE A 135 -10.41 -1.25 8.13
CA ILE A 135 -9.47 -0.27 8.72
C ILE A 135 -10.07 1.14 8.69
N VAL A 136 -10.61 1.58 7.55
CA VAL A 136 -11.22 2.91 7.40
C VAL A 136 -12.40 3.10 8.35
N VAL A 137 -13.31 2.12 8.43
CA VAL A 137 -14.46 2.17 9.35
C VAL A 137 -14.02 2.19 10.81
N TYR A 138 -13.00 1.41 11.16
CA TYR A 138 -12.43 1.39 12.50
C TYR A 138 -11.81 2.76 12.85
N MET A 139 -10.95 3.30 11.99
CA MET A 139 -10.29 4.60 12.20
C MET A 139 -11.31 5.72 12.34
N TYR A 140 -12.35 5.73 11.50
CA TYR A 140 -13.44 6.69 11.60
C TYR A 140 -14.16 6.59 12.95
N SER A 141 -14.42 5.37 13.43
CA SER A 141 -15.07 5.13 14.73
C SER A 141 -14.21 5.59 15.91
N VAL A 142 -12.89 5.36 15.85
CA VAL A 142 -11.93 5.85 16.86
C VAL A 142 -11.93 7.37 16.92
N ILE A 143 -11.80 8.04 15.78
CA ILE A 143 -11.78 9.51 15.70
C ILE A 143 -13.11 10.11 16.19
N LYS A 144 -14.25 9.53 15.77
CA LYS A 144 -15.58 9.99 16.19
C LYS A 144 -15.80 9.85 17.69
N THR A 145 -15.26 8.79 18.30
CA THR A 145 -15.38 8.57 19.75
C THR A 145 -14.54 9.58 20.52
N LYS A 146 -13.28 9.82 20.12
CA LYS A 146 -12.42 10.82 20.77
C LYS A 146 -12.99 12.23 20.70
N ARG A 147 -13.57 12.62 19.55
CA ARG A 147 -14.20 13.93 19.38
C ARG A 147 -15.41 14.17 20.30
N LYS A 148 -16.05 13.10 20.81
CA LYS A 148 -17.17 13.24 21.76
C LYS A 148 -16.70 13.39 23.22
N GLU A 149 -15.45 13.03 23.50
CA GLU A 149 -14.85 13.12 24.84
C GLU A 149 -14.07 14.42 25.05
N ASP A 150 -13.71 15.12 23.97
CA ASP A 150 -13.11 16.46 23.94
C ASP A 150 -14.19 17.56 23.92
#